data_AF-A0A524H393-F1
#
_entry.id   AF-A0A524H393-F1
#
_cell.length_a   1.000
_cell.length_b   1.000
_cell.length_c   1.000
_cell.angle_alpha   90.00
_cell.angle_beta   90.00
_cell.angle_gamma   90.00
#
_symmetry.space_group_name_H-M   'P 1'
#
loop_
_entity.id
_entity.type
_entity.pdbx_description
1 polymer ?
#
loop_
_entity_poly.entity_id
_entity_poly.type
_entity_poly.pdbx_seq_one_letter_code
_entity_poly.pdbx_strand_id
1 'polypeptide(L)'
;MKKPDFWLTFLLIASFSAVLISCAPEACFEETNAYLKATFYNNTTKEKDTPDSLTITGLDRTNRIYERESRVQPALFPLDASRDTSTFIVKINDVTDTIQFIYSSYPHLISKECGYTFHHKLDTFHSAKDAFYIFKSSNNITTANEENIRIFF
;
A
#
# COMPACT_ATOMS: atom_id res chain seq x y z
N MET A 1 68.16 1.48 -9.24
CA MET A 1 66.76 1.40 -9.72
C MET A 1 66.13 0.12 -9.20
N LYS A 2 65.26 0.21 -8.19
CA LYS A 2 64.54 -0.94 -7.59
C LYS A 2 63.42 -1.35 -8.55
N LYS A 3 63.37 -2.62 -8.98
CA LYS A 3 62.25 -3.14 -9.77
C LYS A 3 60.99 -3.06 -8.90
N PRO A 4 59.86 -2.53 -9.40
CA PRO A 4 58.61 -2.56 -8.64
C PRO A 4 58.18 -4.02 -8.48
N ASP A 5 57.81 -4.40 -7.26
CA ASP A 5 57.35 -5.74 -6.90
C ASP A 5 56.01 -6.03 -7.60
N PHE A 6 56.09 -6.48 -8.85
CA PHE A 6 54.96 -6.75 -9.75
C PHE A 6 53.85 -7.59 -9.11
N TRP A 7 54.22 -8.50 -8.20
CA TRP A 7 53.31 -9.33 -7.43
C TRP A 7 52.51 -8.55 -6.37
N LEU A 8 53.10 -7.56 -5.71
CA LEU A 8 52.37 -6.70 -4.76
C LEU A 8 51.36 -5.81 -5.49
N THR A 9 51.74 -5.27 -6.65
CA THR A 9 50.83 -4.43 -7.44
C THR A 9 49.65 -5.24 -7.97
N PHE A 10 49.88 -6.49 -8.40
CA PHE A 10 48.81 -7.38 -8.85
C PHE A 10 47.84 -7.76 -7.73
N LEU A 11 48.34 -8.04 -6.51
CA LEU A 11 47.50 -8.31 -5.35
C LEU A 11 46.68 -7.08 -4.91
N LEU A 12 47.26 -5.88 -4.98
CA LEU A 12 46.54 -4.64 -4.66
C LEU A 12 45.44 -4.35 -5.68
N ILE A 13 45.68 -4.58 -6.97
CA ILE A 13 44.68 -4.40 -8.03
C ILE A 13 43.56 -5.44 -7.90
N ALA A 14 43.89 -6.70 -7.60
CA ALA A 14 42.90 -7.78 -7.40
C ALA A 14 42.05 -7.57 -6.13
N SER A 15 42.65 -7.05 -5.05
CA SER A 15 41.93 -6.66 -3.84
C SER A 15 40.98 -5.49 -4.12
N PHE A 16 41.45 -4.48 -4.85
CA PHE A 16 40.63 -3.32 -5.20
C PHE A 16 39.46 -3.67 -6.13
N SER A 17 39.64 -4.59 -7.08
CA SER A 17 38.55 -5.05 -7.95
C SER A 17 37.49 -5.88 -7.21
N ALA A 18 37.87 -6.67 -6.19
CA ALA A 18 36.92 -7.41 -5.37
C ALA A 18 35.98 -6.50 -4.55
N VAL A 19 36.48 -5.35 -4.08
CA VAL A 19 35.67 -4.35 -3.35
C VAL A 19 34.62 -3.71 -4.24
N LEU A 20 34.90 -3.54 -5.55
CA LEU A 20 33.97 -2.91 -6.49
C LEU A 20 32.76 -3.80 -6.83
N ILE A 21 32.90 -5.13 -6.78
CA ILE A 21 31.81 -6.08 -7.09
C ILE A 21 30.84 -6.22 -5.91
N SER A 22 31.29 -5.95 -4.68
CA SER A 22 30.44 -6.03 -3.47
C SER A 22 29.42 -4.88 -3.36
N CYS A 23 29.51 -3.85 -4.19
CA CYS A 23 28.72 -2.62 -4.08
C CYS A 23 27.64 -2.52 -5.18
N ALA A 24 27.13 -3.64 -5.66
CA ALA A 24 25.92 -3.65 -6.47
C ALA A 24 24.71 -3.73 -5.53
N PRO A 25 23.96 -2.62 -5.31
CA PRO A 25 22.69 -2.72 -4.61
C PRO A 25 21.76 -3.59 -5.46
N GLU A 26 21.35 -4.74 -4.91
CA GLU A 26 20.26 -5.50 -5.49
C GLU A 26 18.99 -4.62 -5.47
N ALA A 27 18.29 -4.58 -6.59
CA ALA A 27 17.10 -3.76 -6.73
C ALA A 27 15.91 -4.40 -6.00
N CYS A 28 15.09 -3.57 -5.35
CA CYS A 28 13.82 -4.02 -4.80
C CYS A 28 12.77 -4.13 -5.92
N PHE A 29 12.22 -5.33 -6.11
CA PHE A 29 11.17 -5.62 -7.10
C PHE A 29 9.80 -5.92 -6.48
N GLU A 30 9.71 -5.91 -5.16
CA GLU A 30 8.48 -6.25 -4.42
C GLU A 30 7.64 -5.00 -4.13
N GLU A 31 6.32 -5.17 -4.00
CA GLU A 31 5.44 -4.11 -3.54
C GLU A 31 5.74 -3.79 -2.08
N THR A 32 5.85 -2.50 -1.76
CA THR A 32 6.24 -2.04 -0.42
C THR A 32 5.11 -1.34 0.32
N ASN A 33 3.97 -1.12 -0.32
CA ASN A 33 2.82 -0.43 0.27
C ASN A 33 1.66 -1.40 0.55
N ALA A 34 1.25 -1.51 1.82
CA ALA A 34 0.06 -2.26 2.21
C ALA A 34 -1.17 -1.34 2.25
N TYR A 35 -1.92 -1.29 1.14
CA TYR A 35 -3.18 -0.56 1.08
C TYR A 35 -4.36 -1.45 1.45
N LEU A 36 -5.34 -0.89 2.18
CA LEU A 36 -6.66 -1.53 2.30
C LEU A 36 -7.35 -1.42 0.93
N LYS A 37 -7.66 -2.57 0.33
CA LYS A 37 -8.24 -2.69 -1.01
C LYS A 37 -9.75 -2.87 -0.93
N ALA A 38 -10.49 -1.93 -1.50
CA ALA A 38 -11.94 -1.98 -1.58
C ALA A 38 -12.43 -2.28 -3.00
N THR A 39 -13.20 -3.34 -3.15
CA THR A 39 -13.86 -3.70 -4.40
C THR A 39 -15.27 -3.13 -4.41
N PHE A 40 -15.66 -2.44 -5.48
CA PHE A 40 -17.02 -1.92 -5.62
C PHE A 40 -17.97 -2.95 -6.24
N TYR A 41 -19.22 -2.94 -5.77
CA TYR A 41 -20.28 -3.82 -6.20
C TYR A 41 -21.59 -3.05 -6.34
N ASN A 42 -22.43 -3.46 -7.28
CA ASN A 42 -23.76 -2.90 -7.42
C ASN A 42 -24.67 -3.36 -6.27
N ASN A 43 -25.37 -2.44 -5.61
CA ASN A 43 -26.22 -2.78 -4.48
C ASN A 43 -27.45 -3.62 -4.87
N THR A 44 -27.91 -3.58 -6.11
CA THR A 44 -29.07 -4.35 -6.58
C THR A 44 -28.67 -5.73 -7.10
N THR A 45 -27.75 -5.79 -8.07
CA THR A 45 -27.37 -7.06 -8.71
C THR A 45 -26.38 -7.89 -7.88
N LYS A 46 -25.68 -7.25 -6.92
CA LYS A 46 -24.59 -7.83 -6.12
C LYS A 46 -23.39 -8.30 -6.95
N GLU A 47 -23.28 -7.84 -8.20
CA GLU A 47 -22.13 -8.09 -9.07
C GLU A 47 -21.07 -7.00 -8.94
N LYS A 48 -19.84 -7.29 -9.35
CA LYS A 48 -18.76 -6.30 -9.38
C LYS A 48 -19.13 -5.20 -10.37
N ASP A 49 -19.01 -3.96 -9.93
CA ASP A 49 -19.33 -2.79 -10.72
C ASP A 49 -18.36 -1.68 -10.38
N THR A 50 -18.00 -0.83 -11.35
CA THR A 50 -17.03 0.24 -11.13
C THR A 50 -17.72 1.59 -11.11
N PRO A 51 -17.38 2.49 -10.17
CA PRO A 51 -18.04 3.79 -10.08
C PRO A 51 -17.73 4.67 -11.30
N ASP A 52 -18.72 5.43 -11.75
CA ASP A 52 -18.55 6.45 -12.80
C ASP A 52 -17.72 7.63 -12.30
N SER A 53 -17.84 7.93 -11.01
CA SER A 53 -17.00 8.93 -10.35
C SER A 53 -16.69 8.54 -8.91
N LEU A 54 -15.40 8.45 -8.59
CA LEU A 54 -14.90 8.20 -7.25
C LEU A 54 -14.08 9.40 -6.78
N THR A 55 -14.38 9.88 -5.58
CA THR A 55 -13.54 10.83 -4.87
C THR A 55 -13.35 10.33 -3.44
N ILE A 56 -12.08 10.20 -3.02
CA ILE A 56 -11.75 9.83 -1.65
C ILE A 56 -10.79 10.87 -1.09
N THR A 57 -11.10 11.39 0.09
CA THR A 57 -10.25 12.34 0.81
C THR A 57 -10.01 11.82 2.22
N GLY A 58 -8.75 11.69 2.63
CA GLY A 58 -8.41 11.37 4.01
C GLY A 58 -8.65 12.59 4.89
N LEU A 59 -9.36 12.44 6.01
CA LEU A 59 -9.68 13.56 6.90
C LEU A 59 -8.42 14.20 7.48
N ASP A 60 -7.41 13.37 7.76
CA ASP A 60 -6.11 13.79 8.30
C ASP A 60 -5.08 14.14 7.20
N ARG A 61 -5.50 14.20 5.93
CA ARG A 61 -4.62 14.44 4.79
C ARG A 61 -5.05 15.70 4.03
N THR A 62 -4.07 16.53 3.67
CA THR A 62 -4.32 17.76 2.90
C THR A 62 -4.72 17.45 1.45
N ASN A 63 -4.30 16.32 0.91
CA ASN A 63 -4.53 15.94 -0.49
C ASN A 63 -5.59 14.86 -0.63
N ARG A 64 -6.34 14.94 -1.72
CA ARG A 64 -7.30 13.91 -2.14
C ARG A 64 -6.54 12.68 -2.64
N ILE A 65 -7.04 11.49 -2.32
CA ILE A 65 -6.48 10.21 -2.76
C ILE A 65 -6.98 9.88 -4.16
N TYR A 66 -8.26 10.13 -4.40
CA TYR A 66 -8.89 10.08 -5.72
C TYR A 66 -9.68 11.36 -5.92
N GLU A 67 -9.66 11.92 -7.13
CA GLU A 67 -10.38 13.14 -7.48
C GLU A 67 -11.19 12.93 -8.77
N ARG A 68 -12.49 12.65 -8.59
CA ARG A 68 -13.44 12.43 -9.70
C ARG A 68 -12.95 11.38 -10.70
N GLU A 69 -12.26 10.35 -10.23
CA GLU A 69 -11.70 9.29 -11.05
C GLU A 69 -12.79 8.30 -11.47
N SER A 70 -12.76 7.80 -12.69
CA SER A 70 -13.75 6.85 -13.21
C SER A 70 -13.17 5.45 -13.29
N ARG A 71 -14.02 4.41 -13.17
CA ARG A 71 -13.64 3.00 -13.34
C ARG A 71 -12.54 2.50 -12.36
N VAL A 72 -12.41 3.15 -11.20
CA VAL A 72 -11.42 2.75 -10.18
C VAL A 72 -11.82 1.43 -9.55
N GLN A 73 -10.94 0.43 -9.62
CA GLN A 73 -11.18 -0.89 -9.08
C GLN A 73 -9.87 -1.69 -8.90
N PRO A 74 -9.55 -2.17 -7.68
CA PRO A 74 -10.09 -1.74 -6.39
C PRO A 74 -9.64 -0.31 -6.05
N ALA A 75 -10.35 0.35 -5.13
CA ALA A 75 -9.85 1.57 -4.49
C ALA A 75 -8.83 1.22 -3.41
N LEU A 76 -7.73 1.97 -3.37
CA LEU A 76 -6.62 1.80 -2.44
C LEU A 76 -6.71 2.86 -1.33
N PHE A 77 -6.88 2.41 -0.09
CA PHE A 77 -6.94 3.28 1.08
C PHE A 77 -5.60 3.23 1.83
N PRO A 78 -4.85 4.35 1.87
CA PRO A 78 -3.59 4.45 2.61
C PRO A 78 -3.88 4.60 4.11
N LEU A 79 -3.61 3.54 4.87
CA LEU A 79 -3.66 3.59 6.32
C LEU A 79 -2.41 4.27 6.90
N ASP A 80 -2.51 4.69 8.15
CA ASP A 80 -1.44 5.36 8.89
C ASP A 80 -0.90 4.41 9.95
N ALA A 81 0.32 3.92 9.76
CA ALA A 81 0.95 2.97 10.67
C ALA A 81 1.21 3.53 12.08
N SER A 82 1.16 4.85 12.26
CA SER A 82 1.36 5.52 13.56
C SER A 82 0.06 5.70 14.36
N ARG A 83 -1.08 5.29 13.79
CA ARG A 83 -2.41 5.44 14.40
C ARG A 83 -3.17 4.11 14.34
N ASP A 84 -4.17 4.01 15.19
CA ASP A 84 -5.07 2.84 15.22
C ASP A 84 -6.35 3.10 14.40
N THR A 85 -6.46 4.28 13.81
CA THR A 85 -7.64 4.71 13.05
C THR A 85 -7.28 5.58 11.85
N SER A 86 -8.06 5.47 10.78
CA SER A 86 -8.02 6.41 9.65
C SER A 86 -9.43 6.70 9.15
N THR A 87 -9.73 7.97 8.91
CA THR A 87 -11.05 8.42 8.49
C THR A 87 -11.00 8.96 7.07
N PHE A 88 -11.93 8.53 6.22
CA PHE A 88 -12.02 8.91 4.82
C PHE A 88 -13.42 9.41 4.46
N ILE A 89 -13.49 10.53 3.77
CA ILE A 89 -14.71 10.98 3.09
C ILE A 89 -14.72 10.30 1.73
N VAL A 90 -15.70 9.42 1.51
CA VAL A 90 -15.85 8.63 0.29
C VAL A 90 -17.09 9.11 -0.45
N LYS A 91 -16.88 9.62 -1.65
CA LYS A 91 -17.94 10.00 -2.58
C LYS A 91 -17.91 9.08 -3.79
N ILE A 92 -19.00 8.35 -3.98
CA ILE A 92 -19.24 7.47 -5.12
C ILE A 92 -20.44 8.04 -5.88
N ASN A 93 -20.20 8.45 -7.12
CA ASN A 93 -21.16 9.20 -7.94
C ASN A 93 -21.67 10.43 -7.16
N ASP A 94 -22.96 10.49 -6.84
CA ASP A 94 -23.58 11.59 -6.09
C ASP A 94 -23.78 11.29 -4.60
N VAL A 95 -23.43 10.09 -4.13
CA VAL A 95 -23.58 9.67 -2.74
C VAL A 95 -22.27 9.87 -1.99
N THR A 96 -22.33 10.42 -0.77
CA THR A 96 -21.14 10.70 0.06
C THR A 96 -21.34 10.22 1.49
N ASP A 97 -20.37 9.44 1.97
CA ASP A 97 -20.27 9.00 3.36
C ASP A 97 -18.86 9.28 3.93
N THR A 98 -18.75 9.26 5.25
CA THR A 98 -17.47 9.31 5.97
C THR A 98 -17.27 8.00 6.70
N ILE A 99 -16.22 7.27 6.34
CA ILE A 99 -15.92 5.94 6.87
C ILE A 99 -14.64 6.04 7.71
N GLN A 100 -14.73 5.62 8.96
CA GLN A 100 -13.58 5.45 9.84
C GLN A 100 -13.23 3.97 9.93
N PHE A 101 -11.99 3.63 9.61
CA PHE A 101 -11.43 2.29 9.81
C PHE A 101 -10.65 2.24 11.12
N ILE A 102 -10.83 1.15 11.87
CA ILE A 102 -10.10 0.83 13.10
C ILE A 102 -9.26 -0.42 12.86
N TYR A 103 -7.97 -0.33 13.13
CA TYR A 103 -7.01 -1.37 12.82
C TYR A 103 -5.79 -1.31 13.74
N SER A 104 -4.98 -2.38 13.70
CA SER A 104 -3.65 -2.42 14.30
C SER A 104 -2.58 -2.55 13.22
N SER A 105 -1.39 -2.00 13.48
CA SER A 105 -0.27 -1.99 12.53
C SER A 105 0.94 -2.71 13.11
N TYR A 106 1.69 -3.45 12.27
CA TYR A 106 2.89 -4.16 12.69
C TYR A 106 3.95 -4.19 11.58
N PRO A 107 5.25 -4.08 11.91
CA PRO A 107 6.31 -4.13 10.93
C PRO A 107 6.42 -5.53 10.31
N HIS A 108 6.67 -5.57 9.01
CA HIS A 108 6.88 -6.79 8.24
C HIS A 108 8.13 -6.64 7.37
N LEU A 109 9.08 -7.56 7.54
CA LEU A 109 10.26 -7.62 6.68
C LEU A 109 9.84 -8.17 5.32
N ILE A 110 10.08 -7.39 4.27
CA ILE A 110 9.87 -7.83 2.88
C ILE A 110 11.08 -8.67 2.47
N SER A 111 12.24 -8.03 2.41
CA SER A 111 13.52 -8.66 2.08
C SER A 111 14.66 -7.79 2.59
N LYS A 112 15.90 -8.26 2.46
CA LYS A 112 17.08 -7.45 2.82
C LYS A 112 17.20 -6.22 1.91
N GLU A 113 16.78 -6.36 0.66
CA GLU A 113 16.89 -5.36 -0.41
C GLU A 113 15.75 -4.33 -0.33
N CYS A 114 14.53 -4.78 0.03
CA CYS A 114 13.34 -3.94 0.14
C CYS A 114 13.09 -3.39 1.56
N GLY A 115 13.75 -3.95 2.57
CA GLY A 115 13.59 -3.55 3.97
C GLY A 115 12.25 -3.97 4.57
N TYR A 116 11.66 -3.10 5.37
CA TYR A 116 10.42 -3.34 6.11
C TYR A 116 9.29 -2.44 5.61
N THR A 117 8.07 -2.96 5.68
CA THR A 117 6.83 -2.20 5.55
C THR A 117 5.96 -2.41 6.77
N PHE A 118 4.81 -1.74 6.83
CA PHE A 118 3.78 -2.00 7.82
C PHE A 118 2.65 -2.79 7.18
N HIS A 119 2.31 -3.93 7.78
CA HIS A 119 1.05 -4.59 7.53
C HIS A 119 0.02 -4.13 8.55
N HIS A 120 -1.25 -4.23 8.19
CA HIS A 120 -2.35 -3.85 9.06
C HIS A 120 -3.33 -4.99 9.26
N LYS A 121 -4.02 -4.97 10.40
CA LYS A 121 -5.13 -5.87 10.69
C LYS A 121 -6.39 -5.06 10.98
N LEU A 122 -7.37 -5.15 10.09
CA LEU A 122 -8.64 -4.46 10.17
C LEU A 122 -9.56 -5.11 11.22
N ASP A 123 -9.86 -4.35 12.26
CA ASP A 123 -10.73 -4.80 13.33
C ASP A 123 -12.19 -4.51 12.99
N THR A 124 -12.53 -3.24 12.74
CA THR A 124 -13.88 -2.80 12.39
C THR A 124 -13.87 -1.49 11.61
N PHE A 125 -15.06 -1.03 11.23
CA PHE A 125 -15.27 0.29 10.63
C PHE A 125 -16.60 0.90 11.09
N HIS A 126 -16.70 2.22 11.01
CA HIS A 126 -17.92 2.98 11.29
C HIS A 126 -18.22 3.92 10.13
N SER A 127 -19.47 3.94 9.70
CA SER A 127 -19.98 4.90 8.71
C SER A 127 -20.76 6.00 9.41
N ALA A 128 -20.64 7.24 8.93
CA ALA A 128 -21.35 8.37 9.52
C ALA A 128 -22.82 8.41 9.11
N LYS A 129 -23.15 7.97 7.89
CA LYS A 129 -24.50 8.03 7.32
C LYS A 129 -25.08 6.68 6.93
N ASP A 130 -24.30 5.60 7.03
CA ASP A 130 -24.62 4.26 6.54
C ASP A 130 -25.13 4.28 5.08
N ALA A 131 -24.53 5.16 4.25
CA ALA A 131 -24.96 5.36 2.87
C ALA A 131 -24.52 4.22 1.93
N PHE A 132 -23.52 3.44 2.35
CA PHE A 132 -23.01 2.27 1.66
C PHE A 132 -23.12 1.05 2.56
N TYR A 133 -23.43 -0.10 1.97
CA TYR A 133 -23.26 -1.38 2.66
C TYR A 133 -21.83 -1.86 2.47
N ILE A 134 -21.10 -2.07 3.57
CA ILE A 134 -19.69 -2.49 3.54
C ILE A 134 -19.56 -3.89 4.12
N PHE A 135 -18.95 -4.79 3.36
CA PHE A 135 -18.67 -6.16 3.80
C PHE A 135 -17.16 -6.35 3.96
N LYS A 136 -16.74 -6.95 5.07
CA LYS A 136 -15.33 -7.27 5.35
C LYS A 136 -14.98 -8.66 4.82
N SER A 137 -14.22 -8.72 3.73
CA SER A 137 -13.76 -9.97 3.11
C SER A 137 -12.53 -10.55 3.80
N SER A 138 -11.56 -9.72 4.16
CA SER A 138 -10.32 -10.11 4.85
C SER A 138 -9.92 -9.03 5.84
N ASN A 139 -9.39 -9.45 6.99
CA ASN A 139 -8.87 -8.53 8.00
C ASN A 139 -7.39 -8.20 7.77
N ASN A 140 -6.65 -9.01 7.01
CA ASN A 140 -5.22 -8.80 6.82
C ASN A 140 -5.01 -7.87 5.64
N ILE A 141 -4.31 -6.76 5.87
CA ILE A 141 -3.98 -5.77 4.85
C ILE A 141 -2.47 -5.85 4.67
N THR A 142 -2.08 -6.44 3.55
CA THR A 142 -0.69 -6.73 3.20
C THR A 142 -0.36 -6.15 1.83
N THR A 143 0.89 -6.34 1.40
CA THR A 143 1.34 -6.02 0.04
C THR A 143 0.72 -6.96 -1.02
N ALA A 144 0.11 -8.08 -0.62
CA ALA A 144 -0.54 -9.01 -1.53
C ALA A 144 -1.77 -8.41 -2.21
N ASN A 145 -2.06 -8.84 -3.43
CA ASN A 145 -3.24 -8.41 -4.18
C ASN A 145 -4.50 -9.17 -3.72
N GLU A 146 -4.99 -8.83 -2.53
CA GLU A 146 -6.17 -9.42 -1.90
C GLU A 146 -7.28 -8.39 -1.67
N GLU A 147 -8.54 -8.81 -1.76
CA GLU A 147 -9.67 -7.96 -1.44
C GLU A 147 -9.89 -7.91 0.07
N ASN A 148 -9.86 -6.71 0.66
CA ASN A 148 -10.09 -6.55 2.09
C ASN A 148 -11.56 -6.26 2.39
N ILE A 149 -12.17 -5.34 1.62
CA ILE A 149 -13.57 -4.97 1.79
C ILE A 149 -14.31 -4.91 0.46
N ARG A 150 -15.63 -5.03 0.54
CA ARG A 150 -16.57 -4.76 -0.55
C ARG A 150 -17.42 -3.57 -0.17
N ILE A 151 -17.59 -2.63 -1.09
CA ILE A 151 -18.50 -1.49 -0.92
C ILE A 151 -19.62 -1.65 -1.94
N PHE A 152 -20.84 -1.81 -1.44
CA PHE A 152 -22.05 -1.87 -2.25
C PHE A 152 -22.67 -0.48 -2.31
N PHE A 153 -22.81 0.03 -3.54
CA PHE A 153 -23.28 1.38 -3.84
C PHE A 153 -24.47 1.36 -4.82
#